data_AF-A0A953GZH5-F1
#
_entry.id   AF-A0A953GZH5-F1
#
_cell.length_a   1.000
_cell.length_b   1.000
_cell.length_c   1.000
_cell.angle_alpha   90.00
_cell.angle_beta   90.00
_cell.angle_gamma   90.00
#
_symmetry.space_group_name_H-M   'P 1'
#
loop_
_entity.id
_entity.type
_entity.pdbx_description
1 polymer ?
#
loop_
_entity_poly.entity_id
_entity_poly.type
_entity_poly.pdbx_seq_one_letter_code
_entity_poly.pdbx_strand_id
1 'polypeptide(L)'
;MRMLLVIILLGMPLVGQEKKAAPEYMGTAVCQGCHEELFQSFTKSPHYRVETDAKHGFAEKSCESCHGPGSAHAESATPSDIRNPLRLSAPQSNRVCLGCHLNQPSRVGAIRGGHARNQVACTSCHSVHKPKPRNYVANCGTCHVATVAQFQRPYRHKLQEGGIGCVDCHNPHGRLLTNALRDVSSNEPGCLRCHGDKRGPFAFEHAPMRMEGCSACHESHGSSNPRMLTRPQVSQQCLECHSNLAGVASPTTGTIPPAFHDLSNPRIRSCTGCHVKIHGSHVNRTLLR
;
A
#
# COMPACT_ATOMS: atom_id res chain seq x y z
N MET A 1 33.50 -6.22 85.08
CA MET A 1 34.45 -5.79 84.03
C MET A 1 33.85 -6.11 82.66
N ARG A 2 33.12 -5.16 82.06
CA ARG A 2 32.61 -5.25 80.67
C ARG A 2 32.68 -3.86 80.07
N MET A 3 33.53 -3.71 79.06
CA MET A 3 33.83 -2.47 78.34
C MET A 3 32.60 -1.96 77.58
N LEU A 4 32.30 -0.67 77.70
CA LEU A 4 31.44 0.05 76.75
C LEU A 4 32.26 0.34 75.48
N LEU A 5 31.80 -0.14 74.34
CA LEU A 5 32.31 0.24 73.02
C LEU A 5 31.44 1.39 72.49
N VAL A 6 31.99 2.60 72.42
CA VAL A 6 31.32 3.76 71.80
C VAL A 6 31.61 3.71 70.30
N ILE A 7 30.59 3.39 69.50
CA ILE A 7 30.66 3.46 68.03
C ILE A 7 30.28 4.88 67.61
N ILE A 8 31.28 5.65 67.18
CA ILE A 8 31.10 6.97 66.55
C ILE A 8 30.66 6.72 65.10
N LEU A 9 29.37 6.90 64.83
CA LEU A 9 28.79 6.94 63.49
C LEU A 9 29.16 8.27 62.83
N LEU A 10 30.23 8.27 62.03
CA LEU A 10 30.55 9.34 61.08
C LEU A 10 29.45 9.36 59.99
N GLY A 11 28.60 10.38 60.02
CA GLY A 11 27.60 10.63 59.00
C GLY A 11 28.25 10.99 57.67
N MET A 12 28.13 10.10 56.68
CA MET A 12 28.40 10.43 55.27
C MET A 12 27.29 11.35 54.76
N PRO A 13 27.61 12.46 54.08
CA PRO A 13 26.58 13.30 53.48
C PRO A 13 25.95 12.54 52.31
N LEU A 14 24.62 12.42 52.32
CA LEU A 14 23.88 12.00 51.14
C LEU A 14 24.11 13.05 50.05
N VAL A 15 24.86 12.69 49.01
CA VAL A 15 24.84 13.40 47.73
C VAL A 15 23.42 13.27 47.20
N GLY A 16 22.65 14.36 47.28
CA GLY A 16 21.34 14.45 46.66
C GLY A 16 21.50 14.28 45.15
N GLN A 17 20.95 13.21 44.60
CA GLN A 17 20.72 13.14 43.16
C GLN A 17 19.69 14.22 42.81
N GLU A 18 20.13 15.27 42.10
CA GLU A 18 19.22 16.21 41.46
C GLU A 18 18.25 15.42 40.58
N LYS A 19 16.96 15.51 40.90
CA LYS A 19 15.90 14.95 40.05
C LYS A 19 15.97 15.69 38.71
N LYS A 20 16.41 15.00 37.66
CA LYS A 20 16.27 15.49 36.28
C LYS A 20 14.83 15.97 36.08
N ALA A 21 14.65 17.24 35.70
CA ALA A 21 13.35 17.81 35.42
C ALA A 21 12.60 16.94 34.40
N ALA A 22 11.26 16.88 34.53
CA ALA A 22 10.45 16.09 33.61
C ALA A 22 10.61 16.64 32.17
N PRO A 23 10.53 15.78 31.14
CA PRO A 23 10.63 16.25 29.76
C PRO A 23 9.47 17.21 29.42
N GLU A 24 9.80 18.42 28.98
CA GLU A 24 8.83 19.49 28.70
C GLU A 24 8.76 19.82 27.21
N TYR A 25 7.58 20.29 26.81
CA TYR A 25 7.32 20.75 25.45
C TYR A 25 7.77 22.21 25.30
N MET A 26 8.74 22.48 24.43
CA MET A 26 9.34 23.79 24.23
C MET A 26 8.59 24.68 23.23
N GLY A 27 7.77 24.08 22.37
CA GLY A 27 7.07 24.78 21.32
C GLY A 27 7.89 25.00 20.06
N THR A 28 7.18 25.16 18.95
CA THR A 28 7.75 25.23 17.60
C THR A 28 8.64 26.44 17.40
N ALA A 29 8.36 27.57 18.05
CA ALA A 29 9.17 28.79 17.97
C ALA A 29 10.62 28.57 18.46
N VAL A 30 10.80 27.77 19.53
CA VAL A 30 12.14 27.42 20.03
C VAL A 30 12.87 26.55 19.02
N CYS A 31 12.19 25.56 18.44
CA CYS A 31 12.77 24.72 17.40
C CYS A 31 13.18 25.53 16.16
N GLN A 32 12.31 26.45 15.72
CA GLN A 32 12.54 27.31 14.56
C GLN A 32 13.80 28.17 14.74
N GLY A 33 14.04 28.71 15.94
CA GLY A 33 15.22 29.52 16.23
C GLY A 33 16.55 28.86 15.85
N CYS A 34 16.63 27.52 15.90
CA CYS A 34 17.80 26.74 15.49
C CYS A 34 17.62 25.99 14.15
N HIS A 35 16.38 25.69 13.75
CA HIS A 35 16.03 24.84 12.61
C HIS A 35 15.13 25.54 11.58
N GLU A 36 15.46 26.77 11.22
CA GLU A 36 14.69 27.63 10.30
C GLU A 36 14.39 26.95 8.96
N GLU A 37 15.38 26.34 8.29
CA GLU A 37 15.16 25.68 6.99
C GLU A 37 14.19 24.49 7.06
N LEU A 38 14.26 23.73 8.15
CA LEU A 38 13.36 22.61 8.38
C LEU A 38 11.95 23.12 8.65
N PHE A 39 11.81 24.18 9.44
CA PHE A 39 10.54 24.83 9.70
C PHE A 39 9.90 25.35 8.40
N GLN A 40 10.65 26.09 7.59
CA GLN A 40 10.17 26.59 6.29
C GLN A 40 9.74 25.46 5.36
N SER A 41 10.46 24.35 5.34
CA SER A 41 10.07 23.19 4.54
C SER A 41 8.85 22.47 5.10
N PHE A 42 8.73 22.39 6.43
CA PHE A 42 7.60 21.82 7.14
C PHE A 42 6.31 22.61 6.90
N THR A 43 6.36 23.95 6.82
CA THR A 43 5.17 24.77 6.53
C THR A 43 4.49 24.41 5.19
N LYS A 44 5.26 23.85 4.25
CA LYS A 44 4.78 23.38 2.94
C LYS A 44 4.19 21.96 2.98
N SER A 45 4.35 21.25 4.10
CA SER A 45 3.83 19.90 4.30
C SER A 45 2.37 19.94 4.71
N PRO A 46 1.55 18.94 4.31
CA PRO A 46 0.20 18.76 4.85
C PRO A 46 0.16 18.63 6.39
N HIS A 47 1.29 18.24 7.00
CA HIS A 47 1.41 18.12 8.46
C HIS A 47 1.54 19.46 9.17
N TYR A 48 1.77 20.58 8.46
CA TYR A 48 1.73 21.91 9.07
C TYR A 48 0.36 22.21 9.69
N ARG A 49 -0.71 21.54 9.25
CA ARG A 49 -2.02 21.63 9.89
C ARG A 49 -1.98 21.30 11.39
N VAL A 50 -1.05 20.46 11.84
CA VAL A 50 -0.88 20.13 13.28
C VAL A 50 -0.42 21.36 14.08
N GLU A 51 0.33 22.27 13.46
CA GLU A 51 0.77 23.52 14.10
C GLU A 51 -0.38 24.49 14.34
N THR A 52 -1.36 24.49 13.42
CA THR A 52 -2.46 25.46 13.43
C THR A 52 -3.76 24.92 14.03
N ASP A 53 -3.91 23.60 14.11
CA ASP A 53 -5.16 22.95 14.53
C ASP A 53 -5.05 22.43 15.97
N ALA A 54 -5.83 23.05 16.87
CA ALA A 54 -5.90 22.67 18.28
C ALA A 54 -6.47 21.25 18.52
N LYS A 55 -7.14 20.63 17.54
CA LYS A 55 -7.83 19.34 17.67
C LYS A 55 -6.94 18.20 18.18
N HIS A 56 -5.63 18.27 17.94
CA HIS A 56 -4.69 17.23 18.34
C HIS A 56 -3.79 17.64 19.52
N GLY A 57 -4.01 18.83 20.11
CA GLY A 57 -3.26 19.29 21.29
C GLY A 57 -1.81 19.71 21.04
N PHE A 58 -1.42 19.89 19.77
CA PHE A 58 -0.06 20.26 19.36
C PHE A 58 0.01 21.61 18.64
N ALA A 59 -1.03 22.44 18.78
CA ALA A 59 -0.96 23.81 18.27
C ALA A 59 0.25 24.52 18.89
N GLU A 60 1.04 25.20 18.05
CA GLU A 60 2.31 25.86 18.43
C GLU A 60 3.40 24.91 18.96
N LYS A 61 3.20 23.59 18.88
CA LYS A 61 4.07 22.53 19.41
C LYS A 61 4.19 21.36 18.44
N SER A 62 4.00 21.59 17.14
CA SER A 62 3.87 20.51 16.16
C SER A 62 5.13 19.67 15.96
N CYS A 63 6.33 20.25 16.09
CA CYS A 63 7.60 19.51 16.00
C CYS A 63 7.60 18.33 16.97
N GLU A 64 7.18 18.60 18.20
CA GLU A 64 7.23 17.69 19.32
C GLU A 64 6.11 16.63 19.27
N SER A 65 5.11 16.80 18.40
CA SER A 65 4.12 15.75 18.09
C SER A 65 4.75 14.48 17.50
N CYS A 66 5.87 14.65 16.77
CA CYS A 66 6.61 13.57 16.14
C CYS A 66 7.96 13.31 16.85
N HIS A 67 8.61 14.37 17.32
CA HIS A 67 9.93 14.33 17.93
C HIS A 67 9.91 14.14 19.46
N GLY A 68 8.73 14.20 20.08
CA GLY A 68 8.57 14.18 21.54
C GLY A 68 9.03 15.48 22.20
N PRO A 69 8.98 15.55 23.55
CA PRO A 69 9.40 16.72 24.31
C PRO A 69 10.87 17.08 24.01
N GLY A 70 11.12 18.34 23.66
CA GLY A 70 12.41 18.81 23.17
C GLY A 70 13.32 19.44 24.23
N SER A 71 12.89 19.58 25.49
CA SER A 71 13.63 20.32 26.53
C SER A 71 15.10 19.88 26.69
N ALA A 72 15.35 18.58 26.80
CA ALA A 72 16.71 18.03 26.92
C ALA A 72 17.59 18.36 25.70
N HIS A 73 17.02 18.31 24.49
CA HIS A 73 17.74 18.64 23.26
C HIS A 73 17.96 20.14 23.10
N ALA A 74 17.02 20.98 23.54
CA ALA A 74 17.17 22.43 23.52
C ALA A 74 18.31 22.89 24.44
N GLU A 75 18.52 22.21 25.56
CA GLU A 75 19.62 22.50 26.50
C GLU A 75 20.97 21.97 26.01
N SER A 76 21.01 20.74 25.50
CA SER A 76 22.27 20.05 25.18
C SER A 76 22.73 20.23 23.73
N ALA A 77 21.84 20.68 22.84
CA ALA A 77 21.98 20.63 21.38
C ALA A 77 22.35 19.24 20.82
N THR A 78 22.18 18.17 21.60
CA THR A 78 22.64 16.82 21.23
C THR A 78 21.55 16.07 20.47
N PRO A 79 21.82 15.52 19.26
CA PRO A 79 20.77 14.87 18.44
C PRO A 79 20.15 13.60 19.02
N SER A 80 20.80 12.94 19.99
CA SER A 80 20.23 11.76 20.68
C SER A 80 19.19 12.12 21.73
N ASP A 81 19.14 13.37 22.16
CA ASP A 81 18.25 13.83 23.24
C ASP A 81 16.85 14.18 22.73
N ILE A 82 16.64 14.06 21.41
CA ILE A 82 15.35 14.21 20.76
C ILE A 82 15.07 12.99 19.88
N ARG A 83 13.81 12.56 19.81
CA ARG A 83 13.43 11.44 18.95
C ARG A 83 13.65 11.85 17.50
N ASN A 84 14.23 10.98 16.69
CA ASN A 84 14.27 11.15 15.24
C ASN A 84 13.58 9.96 14.56
N PRO A 85 12.38 10.13 13.97
CA PRO A 85 11.65 9.04 13.33
C PRO A 85 12.42 8.29 12.23
N LEU A 86 13.44 8.91 11.62
CA LEU A 86 14.29 8.27 10.62
C LEU A 86 15.35 7.34 11.23
N ARG A 87 15.72 7.55 12.50
CA ARG A 87 16.72 6.75 13.25
C ARG A 87 16.09 5.65 14.10
N LEU A 88 14.76 5.59 14.17
CA LEU A 88 14.03 4.55 14.88
C LEU A 88 13.94 3.26 14.05
N SER A 89 13.75 2.13 14.72
CA SER A 89 13.30 0.92 14.02
C SER A 89 11.95 1.17 13.34
N ALA A 90 11.66 0.44 12.26
CA ALA A 90 10.44 0.65 11.49
C ALA A 90 9.14 0.59 12.33
N PRO A 91 8.95 -0.36 13.29
CA PRO A 91 7.77 -0.36 14.15
C PRO A 91 7.66 0.87 15.03
N GLN A 92 8.79 1.33 15.59
CA GLN A 92 8.83 2.50 16.45
C GLN A 92 8.52 3.77 15.64
N SER A 93 9.13 3.91 14.46
CA SER A 93 8.85 5.01 13.53
C SER A 93 7.37 5.03 13.11
N ASN A 94 6.84 3.88 12.68
CA ASN A 94 5.46 3.73 12.25
C ASN A 94 4.47 4.05 13.38
N ARG A 95 4.78 3.70 14.63
CA ARG A 95 3.92 4.00 15.78
C ARG A 95 3.73 5.50 16.00
N VAL A 96 4.75 6.33 15.74
CA VAL A 96 4.63 7.79 15.80
C VAL A 96 3.54 8.26 14.84
N CYS A 97 3.63 7.84 13.57
CA CYS A 97 2.66 8.22 12.55
C CYS A 97 1.26 7.64 12.81
N LEU A 98 1.21 6.37 13.22
CA LEU A 98 -0.05 5.68 13.50
C LEU A 98 -0.78 6.22 14.73
N GLY A 99 -0.10 6.96 15.62
CA GLY A 99 -0.75 7.67 16.72
C GLY A 99 -1.92 8.56 16.25
N CYS A 100 -1.82 9.14 15.05
CA CYS A 100 -2.90 9.92 14.44
C CYS A 100 -3.49 9.25 13.19
N HIS A 101 -2.70 8.48 12.42
CA HIS A 101 -3.10 7.95 11.12
C HIS A 101 -3.75 6.55 11.14
N LEU A 102 -3.80 5.86 12.29
CA LEU A 102 -4.24 4.47 12.37
C LEU A 102 -5.67 4.25 11.83
N ASN A 103 -6.60 5.14 12.18
CA ASN A 103 -8.03 4.98 11.85
C ASN A 103 -8.43 5.56 10.49
N GLN A 104 -7.48 5.83 9.61
CA GLN A 104 -7.77 6.37 8.29
C GLN A 104 -8.12 5.23 7.31
N PRO A 105 -9.13 5.40 6.44
CA PRO A 105 -9.62 4.32 5.56
C PRO A 105 -8.53 3.68 4.68
N SER A 106 -7.52 4.46 4.27
CA SER A 106 -6.43 3.94 3.45
C SER A 106 -5.30 3.30 4.26
N ARG A 107 -5.36 3.23 5.60
CA ARG A 107 -4.30 2.71 6.48
C ARG A 107 -4.73 1.51 7.33
N VAL A 108 -5.89 0.92 7.05
CA VAL A 108 -6.41 -0.25 7.76
C VAL A 108 -5.44 -1.44 7.72
N GLY A 109 -4.68 -1.60 6.62
CA GLY A 109 -3.65 -2.62 6.50
C GLY A 109 -2.27 -2.24 7.08
N ALA A 110 -2.06 -1.01 7.58
CA ALA A 110 -0.72 -0.48 7.84
C ALA A 110 0.02 -1.19 8.98
N ILE A 111 -0.70 -1.98 9.77
CA ILE A 111 -0.18 -2.77 10.89
C ILE A 111 0.02 -4.25 10.55
N ARG A 112 -0.59 -4.76 9.47
CA ARG A 112 -0.61 -6.21 9.15
C ARG A 112 -0.34 -6.57 7.70
N GLY A 113 -0.35 -5.58 6.79
CA GLY A 113 -0.11 -5.78 5.37
C GLY A 113 1.33 -6.17 5.06
N GLY A 114 1.61 -6.48 3.79
CA GLY A 114 2.93 -6.94 3.34
C GLY A 114 4.08 -6.03 3.81
N HIS A 115 3.95 -4.72 3.62
CA HIS A 115 4.96 -3.76 4.08
C HIS A 115 5.14 -3.74 5.61
N ALA A 116 4.06 -3.87 6.38
CA ALA A 116 4.14 -3.92 7.84
C ALA A 116 4.87 -5.18 8.33
N ARG A 117 4.55 -6.35 7.74
CA ARG A 117 5.20 -7.63 8.06
C ARG A 117 6.68 -7.63 7.70
N ASN A 118 7.05 -6.92 6.64
CA ASN A 118 8.43 -6.75 6.18
C ASN A 118 9.13 -5.53 6.78
N GLN A 119 8.61 -4.95 7.87
CA GLN A 119 9.28 -3.88 8.61
C GLN A 119 9.63 -2.65 7.75
N VAL A 120 8.76 -2.30 6.79
CA VAL A 120 8.93 -1.09 5.99
C VAL A 120 8.42 0.11 6.79
N ALA A 121 9.30 1.09 7.02
CA ALA A 121 8.96 2.31 7.74
C ALA A 121 8.20 3.32 6.86
N CYS A 122 7.27 4.10 7.42
CA CYS A 122 6.60 5.19 6.71
C CYS A 122 7.59 6.18 6.11
N THR A 123 8.69 6.45 6.83
CA THR A 123 9.79 7.35 6.45
C THR A 123 10.62 6.86 5.26
N SER A 124 10.51 5.58 4.88
CA SER A 124 11.20 5.06 3.68
C SER A 124 10.57 5.61 2.38
N CYS A 125 9.28 5.92 2.41
CA CYS A 125 8.54 6.44 1.26
C CYS A 125 8.11 7.91 1.45
N HIS A 126 7.72 8.30 2.65
CA HIS A 126 7.21 9.63 2.97
C HIS A 126 8.27 10.48 3.66
N SER A 127 8.30 11.78 3.33
CA SER A 127 9.11 12.76 4.05
C SER A 127 8.28 13.99 4.37
N VAL A 128 8.35 14.42 5.63
CA VAL A 128 7.65 15.59 6.14
C VAL A 128 8.49 16.85 6.01
N HIS A 129 9.83 16.71 6.04
CA HIS A 129 10.76 17.84 5.89
C HIS A 129 11.15 18.11 4.43
N LYS A 130 10.98 17.13 3.52
CA LYS A 130 11.28 17.28 2.08
C LYS A 130 10.24 16.55 1.25
N PRO A 131 9.06 17.14 1.02
CA PRO A 131 8.00 16.51 0.23
C PRO A 131 8.54 16.08 -1.14
N LYS A 132 8.53 14.78 -1.42
CA LYS A 132 9.01 14.24 -2.70
C LYS A 132 7.88 14.29 -3.74
N PRO A 133 8.18 14.57 -5.03
CA PRO A 133 7.21 14.38 -6.10
C PRO A 133 6.76 12.92 -6.16
N ARG A 134 5.52 12.68 -6.60
CA ARG A 134 4.94 11.33 -6.69
C ARG A 134 5.53 10.56 -7.88
N ASN A 135 6.78 10.14 -7.78
CA ASN A 135 7.38 9.20 -8.72
C ASN A 135 7.22 7.77 -8.20
N TYR A 136 6.18 7.10 -8.69
CA TYR A 136 5.83 5.74 -8.26
C TYR A 136 6.85 4.69 -8.71
N VAL A 137 7.51 4.90 -9.85
CA VAL A 137 8.58 3.99 -10.32
C VAL A 137 9.79 4.08 -9.41
N ALA A 138 10.22 5.28 -9.04
CA ALA A 138 11.34 5.47 -8.13
C ALA A 138 11.05 4.97 -6.71
N ASN A 139 9.82 5.14 -6.20
CA ASN A 139 9.48 4.75 -4.84
C ASN A 139 9.19 3.24 -4.69
N CYS A 140 8.54 2.62 -5.68
CA CYS A 140 8.18 1.20 -5.60
C CYS A 140 9.23 0.30 -6.25
N GLY A 141 9.89 0.77 -7.31
CA GLY A 141 10.79 -0.02 -8.15
C GLY A 141 12.13 -0.38 -7.51
N THR A 142 12.52 0.29 -6.41
CA THR A 142 13.70 -0.10 -5.62
C THR A 142 13.57 -1.50 -5.03
N CYS A 143 12.35 -1.91 -4.67
CA CYS A 143 12.06 -3.23 -4.12
C CYS A 143 11.27 -4.12 -5.10
N HIS A 144 10.29 -3.55 -5.81
CA HIS A 144 9.42 -4.28 -6.74
C HIS A 144 9.99 -4.33 -8.17
N VAL A 145 11.26 -4.69 -8.30
CA VAL A 145 12.00 -4.71 -9.58
C VAL A 145 11.34 -5.58 -10.64
N ALA A 146 10.87 -6.77 -10.24
CA ALA A 146 10.22 -7.71 -11.16
C ALA A 146 8.90 -7.15 -11.70
N THR A 147 8.12 -6.47 -10.87
CA THR A 147 6.88 -5.82 -11.29
C THR A 147 7.15 -4.68 -12.26
N VAL A 148 8.14 -3.82 -11.96
CA VAL A 148 8.53 -2.73 -12.88
C VAL A 148 9.03 -3.29 -14.22
N ALA A 149 9.72 -4.43 -14.22
CA ALA A 149 10.12 -5.11 -15.46
C ALA A 149 8.93 -5.63 -16.28
N GLN A 150 7.82 -6.05 -15.66
CA GLN A 150 6.61 -6.44 -16.40
C GLN A 150 6.04 -5.26 -17.19
N PHE A 151 6.13 -4.04 -16.66
CA PHE A 151 5.78 -2.80 -17.35
C PHE A 151 6.78 -2.41 -18.47
N GLN A 152 7.78 -3.23 -18.78
CA GLN A 152 8.62 -3.07 -19.97
C GLN A 152 8.12 -3.94 -21.15
N ARG A 153 7.17 -4.85 -20.91
CA ARG A 153 6.63 -5.74 -21.95
C ARG A 153 5.80 -4.98 -22.99
N PRO A 154 5.63 -5.53 -24.21
CA PRO A 154 4.94 -4.84 -25.31
C PRO A 154 3.49 -4.46 -25.01
N TYR A 155 2.75 -5.34 -24.32
CA TYR A 155 1.36 -5.10 -23.94
C TYR A 155 1.29 -4.89 -22.43
N ARG A 156 0.94 -3.68 -22.03
CA ARG A 156 1.01 -3.24 -20.63
C ARG A 156 0.10 -2.05 -20.39
N HIS A 157 -0.26 -1.83 -19.13
CA HIS A 157 -0.77 -0.53 -18.73
C HIS A 157 0.36 0.51 -18.80
N LYS A 158 -0.03 1.77 -19.04
CA LYS A 158 0.89 2.86 -19.42
C LYS A 158 1.57 3.53 -18.23
N LEU A 159 2.34 2.77 -17.45
CA LEU A 159 3.05 3.26 -16.26
C LEU A 159 4.19 4.22 -16.62
N GLN A 160 4.99 3.91 -17.64
CA GLN A 160 6.16 4.72 -18.03
C GLN A 160 5.76 6.00 -18.74
N GLU A 161 4.63 5.93 -19.45
CA GLU A 161 4.04 7.03 -20.18
C GLU A 161 3.18 7.94 -19.26
N GLY A 162 3.12 7.65 -17.96
CA GLY A 162 2.40 8.45 -16.96
C GLY A 162 0.87 8.31 -16.99
N GLY A 163 0.33 7.34 -17.75
CA GLY A 163 -1.11 7.12 -17.86
C GLY A 163 -1.73 6.45 -16.63
N ILE A 164 -0.93 5.72 -15.85
CA ILE A 164 -1.33 5.17 -14.54
C ILE A 164 -0.14 5.19 -13.57
N GLY A 165 -0.42 5.13 -12.26
CA GLY A 165 0.54 4.86 -11.21
C GLY A 165 0.21 3.58 -10.41
N CYS A 166 1.19 3.04 -9.70
CA CYS A 166 1.00 1.82 -8.88
C CYS A 166 -0.16 1.95 -7.88
N VAL A 167 -0.34 3.16 -7.33
CA VAL A 167 -1.36 3.45 -6.31
C VAL A 167 -2.76 3.68 -6.86
N ASP A 168 -2.93 3.69 -8.19
CA ASP A 168 -4.26 3.69 -8.80
C ASP A 168 -4.93 2.32 -8.64
N CYS A 169 -4.12 1.27 -8.58
CA CYS A 169 -4.58 -0.12 -8.40
C CYS A 169 -4.26 -0.67 -7.01
N HIS A 170 -3.14 -0.30 -6.38
CA HIS A 170 -2.72 -0.84 -5.07
C HIS A 170 -2.84 0.19 -3.94
N ASN A 171 -3.08 -0.31 -2.73
CA ASN A 171 -2.90 0.45 -1.51
C ASN A 171 -1.56 0.06 -0.85
N PRO A 172 -0.51 0.90 -0.92
CA PRO A 172 0.80 0.56 -0.35
C PRO A 172 0.78 0.45 1.18
N HIS A 173 -0.24 1.00 1.86
CA HIS A 173 -0.40 0.78 3.30
C HIS A 173 -1.06 -0.56 3.61
N GLY A 174 -1.39 -1.37 2.60
CA GLY A 174 -2.06 -2.66 2.76
C GLY A 174 -3.58 -2.55 2.85
N ARG A 175 -4.22 -3.67 2.49
CA ARG A 175 -5.65 -3.92 2.67
C ARG A 175 -5.82 -5.39 3.08
N LEU A 176 -7.00 -5.75 3.56
CA LEU A 176 -7.33 -7.15 3.87
C LEU A 176 -7.47 -8.01 2.60
N LEU A 177 -7.65 -7.38 1.43
CA LEU A 177 -7.69 -8.07 0.14
C LEU A 177 -6.32 -8.54 -0.32
N THR A 178 -6.32 -9.62 -1.10
CA THR A 178 -5.14 -10.20 -1.75
C THR A 178 -4.38 -9.13 -2.55
N ASN A 179 -3.04 -9.17 -2.46
CA ASN A 179 -2.14 -8.27 -3.17
C ASN A 179 -2.36 -6.77 -2.90
N ALA A 180 -3.06 -6.42 -1.81
CA ALA A 180 -3.36 -5.04 -1.43
C ALA A 180 -4.03 -4.22 -2.55
N LEU A 181 -4.84 -4.87 -3.39
CA LEU A 181 -5.60 -4.18 -4.41
C LEU A 181 -6.62 -3.22 -3.79
N ARG A 182 -6.77 -2.06 -4.42
CA ARG A 182 -7.86 -1.12 -4.17
C ARG A 182 -9.13 -1.70 -4.74
N ASP A 183 -10.22 -1.40 -4.07
CA ASP A 183 -11.55 -1.55 -4.61
C ASP A 183 -12.08 -0.24 -5.17
N VAL A 184 -13.14 -0.36 -5.95
CA VAL A 184 -14.08 0.72 -6.25
C VAL A 184 -15.35 0.53 -5.43
N SER A 185 -16.37 1.37 -5.68
CA SER A 185 -17.67 1.29 -4.98
C SER A 185 -18.21 -0.15 -4.93
N SER A 186 -18.79 -0.51 -3.78
CA SER A 186 -19.38 -1.84 -3.55
C SER A 186 -18.38 -3.00 -3.52
N ASN A 187 -17.14 -2.77 -3.06
CA ASN A 187 -16.06 -3.78 -2.94
C ASN A 187 -15.65 -4.43 -4.27
N GLU A 188 -15.92 -3.77 -5.40
CA GLU A 188 -15.53 -4.26 -6.71
C GLU A 188 -14.02 -4.11 -6.98
N PRO A 189 -13.42 -4.96 -7.85
CA PRO A 189 -12.01 -4.84 -8.20
C PRO A 189 -11.65 -3.46 -8.74
N GLY A 190 -10.49 -2.92 -8.33
CA GLY A 190 -9.98 -1.63 -8.77
C GLY A 190 -9.90 -1.43 -10.28
N CYS A 191 -9.83 -2.52 -11.05
CA CYS A 191 -9.86 -2.53 -12.52
C CYS A 191 -11.07 -1.77 -13.09
N LEU A 192 -12.24 -1.89 -12.45
CA LEU A 192 -13.51 -1.33 -12.92
C LEU A 192 -13.60 0.19 -12.76
N ARG A 193 -12.61 0.82 -12.11
CA ARG A 193 -12.47 2.28 -12.08
C ARG A 193 -12.30 2.86 -13.48
N CYS A 194 -11.57 2.14 -14.33
CA CYS A 194 -11.28 2.54 -15.71
C CYS A 194 -11.99 1.63 -16.71
N HIS A 195 -12.11 0.33 -16.42
CA HIS A 195 -12.81 -0.65 -17.26
C HIS A 195 -14.29 -0.77 -16.88
N GLY A 196 -14.99 0.37 -16.77
CA GLY A 196 -16.39 0.42 -16.36
C GLY A 196 -17.34 -0.28 -17.35
N ASP A 197 -16.96 -0.39 -18.62
CA ASP A 197 -17.71 -1.13 -19.63
C ASP A 197 -17.71 -2.65 -19.42
N LYS A 198 -16.82 -3.15 -18.54
CA LYS A 198 -16.75 -4.55 -18.11
C LYS A 198 -17.43 -4.78 -16.77
N ARG A 199 -18.03 -3.75 -16.18
CA ARG A 199 -18.75 -3.82 -14.91
C ARG A 199 -20.11 -4.45 -15.16
N GLY A 200 -20.37 -5.55 -14.47
CA GLY A 200 -21.70 -6.16 -14.40
C GLY A 200 -22.69 -5.37 -13.54
N PRO A 201 -23.86 -5.95 -13.21
CA PRO A 201 -24.26 -7.31 -13.52
C PRO A 201 -24.67 -7.46 -14.99
N PHE A 202 -24.13 -8.46 -15.67
CA PHE A 202 -24.64 -8.88 -16.98
C PHE A 202 -25.77 -9.89 -16.79
N ALA A 203 -26.77 -9.93 -17.69
CA ALA A 203 -27.82 -10.97 -17.61
C ALA A 203 -27.22 -12.38 -17.76
N PHE A 204 -26.15 -12.48 -18.54
CA PHE A 204 -25.34 -13.67 -18.75
C PHE A 204 -23.87 -13.33 -18.48
N GLU A 205 -23.41 -13.63 -17.27
CA GLU A 205 -22.01 -13.44 -16.89
C GLU A 205 -21.13 -14.58 -17.39
N HIS A 206 -19.89 -14.26 -17.74
CA HIS A 206 -18.88 -15.28 -17.97
C HIS A 206 -18.32 -15.75 -16.62
N ALA A 207 -18.56 -17.02 -16.27
CA ALA A 207 -18.30 -17.55 -14.93
C ALA A 207 -16.91 -17.22 -14.32
N PRO A 208 -15.78 -17.29 -15.06
CA PRO A 208 -14.47 -16.94 -14.52
C PRO A 208 -14.38 -15.49 -14.01
N MET A 209 -15.15 -14.56 -14.58
CA MET A 209 -15.11 -13.16 -14.13
C MET A 209 -15.67 -12.96 -12.73
N ARG A 210 -16.70 -13.73 -12.36
CA ARG A 210 -17.30 -13.66 -11.02
C ARG A 210 -16.49 -14.46 -10.00
N MET A 211 -15.91 -15.59 -10.41
CA MET A 211 -15.25 -16.53 -9.50
C MET A 211 -13.75 -16.22 -9.30
N GLU A 212 -13.03 -15.93 -10.37
CA GLU A 212 -11.56 -15.80 -10.38
C GLU A 212 -11.12 -14.35 -10.67
N GLY A 213 -12.02 -13.55 -11.24
CA GLY A 213 -11.77 -12.15 -11.57
C GLY A 213 -10.94 -11.95 -12.84
N CYS A 214 -10.54 -10.70 -13.08
CA CYS A 214 -9.87 -10.31 -14.33
C CYS A 214 -8.53 -11.04 -14.55
N SER A 215 -7.82 -11.38 -13.47
CA SER A 215 -6.50 -12.02 -13.51
C SER A 215 -6.53 -13.49 -13.92
N ALA A 216 -7.71 -14.11 -14.06
CA ALA A 216 -7.83 -15.43 -14.65
C ALA A 216 -7.27 -15.47 -16.08
N CYS A 217 -7.53 -14.40 -16.84
CA CYS A 217 -7.10 -14.28 -18.23
C CYS A 217 -6.04 -13.19 -18.45
N HIS A 218 -5.91 -12.21 -17.54
CA HIS A 218 -5.05 -11.04 -17.75
C HIS A 218 -3.85 -10.95 -16.79
N GLU A 219 -2.67 -10.64 -17.33
CA GLU A 219 -1.50 -10.19 -16.59
C GLU A 219 -1.54 -8.67 -16.42
N SER A 220 -2.06 -8.18 -15.28
CA SER A 220 -2.43 -6.77 -15.06
C SER A 220 -1.30 -5.74 -15.16
N HIS A 221 -0.03 -6.13 -15.03
CA HIS A 221 1.10 -5.19 -15.18
C HIS A 221 1.60 -5.13 -16.63
N GLY A 222 1.84 -6.30 -17.23
CA GLY A 222 2.25 -6.41 -18.62
C GLY A 222 2.50 -7.85 -19.05
N SER A 223 2.21 -8.14 -20.31
CA SER A 223 2.38 -9.44 -20.97
C SER A 223 3.10 -9.27 -22.31
N SER A 224 3.76 -10.34 -22.74
CA SER A 224 4.23 -10.47 -24.13
C SER A 224 3.07 -10.72 -25.10
N ASN A 225 1.90 -11.09 -24.58
CA ASN A 225 0.73 -11.46 -25.39
C ASN A 225 -0.23 -10.26 -25.54
N PRO A 226 -0.82 -10.08 -26.74
CA PRO A 226 -1.81 -9.02 -26.99
C PRO A 226 -2.93 -9.01 -25.95
N ARG A 227 -3.45 -7.80 -25.63
CA ARG A 227 -4.50 -7.60 -24.61
C ARG A 227 -4.11 -8.08 -23.20
N MET A 228 -2.80 -8.19 -22.96
CA MET A 228 -2.25 -8.60 -21.67
C MET A 228 -2.71 -10.00 -21.24
N LEU A 229 -2.89 -10.92 -22.18
CA LEU A 229 -3.37 -12.26 -21.88
C LEU A 229 -2.28 -13.13 -21.22
N THR A 230 -2.67 -14.05 -20.34
CA THR A 230 -1.76 -15.02 -19.73
C THR A 230 -1.34 -16.11 -20.73
N ARG A 231 -2.07 -16.26 -21.85
CA ARG A 231 -1.73 -17.17 -22.94
C ARG A 231 -1.48 -16.45 -24.27
N PRO A 232 -0.54 -16.97 -25.09
CA PRO A 232 -0.22 -16.37 -26.39
C PRO A 232 -1.34 -16.53 -27.40
N GLN A 233 -2.10 -17.63 -27.33
CA GLN A 233 -3.19 -17.94 -28.24
C GLN A 233 -4.52 -17.85 -27.49
N VAL A 234 -5.46 -17.09 -28.03
CA VAL A 234 -6.80 -16.92 -27.43
C VAL A 234 -7.53 -18.25 -27.29
N SER A 235 -7.41 -19.14 -28.27
CA SER A 235 -7.98 -20.48 -28.21
C SER A 235 -7.48 -21.26 -27.00
N GLN A 236 -6.18 -21.24 -26.72
CA GLN A 236 -5.61 -21.92 -25.57
C GLN A 236 -6.17 -21.36 -24.27
N GLN A 237 -6.33 -20.03 -24.15
CA GLN A 237 -6.97 -19.42 -22.97
C GLN A 237 -8.38 -19.97 -22.74
N CYS A 238 -9.17 -20.10 -23.80
CA CYS A 238 -10.53 -20.63 -23.71
C CYS A 238 -10.53 -22.12 -23.34
N LEU A 239 -9.65 -22.90 -23.95
CA LEU A 239 -9.57 -24.35 -23.79
C LEU A 239 -9.02 -24.80 -22.42
N GLU A 240 -8.44 -23.90 -21.63
CA GLU A 240 -8.10 -24.19 -20.22
C GLU A 240 -9.34 -24.56 -19.40
N CYS A 241 -10.49 -23.96 -19.73
CA CYS A 241 -11.76 -24.27 -19.08
C CYS A 241 -12.71 -25.00 -20.03
N HIS A 242 -12.74 -24.66 -21.31
CA HIS A 242 -13.61 -25.26 -22.33
C HIS A 242 -12.96 -26.47 -23.02
N SER A 243 -12.32 -27.33 -22.23
CA SER A 243 -11.73 -28.58 -22.71
C SER A 243 -12.75 -29.72 -22.71
N ASN A 244 -12.60 -30.65 -23.67
CA ASN A 244 -13.33 -31.91 -23.68
C ASN A 244 -12.67 -32.94 -22.73
N LEU A 245 -12.57 -32.61 -21.44
CA LEU A 245 -12.08 -33.55 -20.43
C LEU A 245 -13.15 -34.61 -20.18
N ALA A 246 -12.90 -35.83 -20.65
CA ALA A 246 -13.76 -36.97 -20.36
C ALA A 246 -13.94 -37.14 -18.84
N GLY A 247 -15.19 -37.12 -18.37
CA GLY A 247 -15.53 -37.46 -16.98
C GLY A 247 -15.87 -36.29 -16.04
N VAL A 248 -15.79 -35.02 -16.48
CA VAL A 248 -16.24 -33.87 -15.68
C VAL A 248 -17.44 -33.21 -16.37
N ALA A 249 -18.59 -33.86 -16.32
CA ALA A 249 -19.85 -33.25 -16.73
C ALA A 249 -20.33 -32.29 -15.62
N SER A 250 -19.75 -31.08 -15.62
CA SER A 250 -20.21 -30.00 -14.75
C SER A 250 -21.02 -29.00 -15.58
N PRO A 251 -22.26 -28.65 -15.19
CA PRO A 251 -23.04 -27.61 -15.86
C PRO A 251 -22.42 -26.21 -15.77
N THR A 252 -21.40 -26.04 -14.93
CA THR A 252 -20.81 -24.75 -14.55
C THR A 252 -19.34 -24.60 -14.89
N THR A 253 -18.67 -25.65 -15.38
CA THR A 253 -17.27 -25.61 -15.84
C THR A 253 -17.18 -26.24 -17.22
N GLY A 254 -16.84 -25.42 -18.24
CA GLY A 254 -16.48 -25.90 -19.57
C GLY A 254 -17.56 -26.75 -20.23
N THR A 255 -18.60 -26.13 -20.79
CA THR A 255 -19.48 -26.90 -21.68
C THR A 255 -18.64 -27.54 -22.77
N ILE A 256 -18.88 -28.84 -23.02
CA ILE A 256 -18.36 -29.53 -24.20
C ILE A 256 -18.75 -28.67 -25.40
N PRO A 257 -17.78 -28.15 -26.17
CA PRO A 257 -18.10 -27.39 -27.38
C PRO A 257 -19.04 -28.25 -28.24
N PRO A 258 -20.18 -27.71 -28.72
CA PRO A 258 -21.06 -28.43 -29.63
C PRO A 258 -20.27 -29.09 -30.76
N ALA A 259 -20.72 -30.24 -31.26
CA ALA A 259 -19.99 -31.05 -32.25
C ALA A 259 -19.52 -30.29 -33.52
N PHE A 260 -20.11 -29.12 -33.82
CA PHE A 260 -19.67 -28.23 -34.90
C PHE A 260 -18.40 -27.41 -34.60
N HIS A 261 -17.86 -27.46 -33.37
CA HIS A 261 -16.60 -26.80 -32.99
C HIS A 261 -15.39 -27.64 -33.41
N ASP A 262 -15.22 -27.85 -34.72
CA ASP A 262 -14.04 -28.50 -35.28
C ASP A 262 -12.80 -27.59 -35.11
N LEU A 263 -12.05 -27.84 -34.03
CA LEU A 263 -10.81 -27.13 -33.73
C LEU A 263 -9.69 -27.43 -34.74
N SER A 264 -9.85 -28.36 -35.69
CA SER A 264 -8.93 -28.48 -36.82
C SER A 264 -9.07 -27.30 -37.80
N ASN A 265 -10.23 -26.63 -37.84
CA ASN A 265 -10.48 -25.48 -38.70
C ASN A 265 -10.00 -24.16 -38.02
N PRO A 266 -9.08 -23.39 -38.63
CA PRO A 266 -8.59 -22.13 -38.08
C PRO A 266 -9.67 -21.09 -37.79
N ARG A 267 -10.77 -21.06 -38.56
CA ARG A 267 -11.89 -20.14 -38.32
C ARG A 267 -12.58 -20.43 -36.99
N ILE A 268 -12.78 -21.70 -36.69
CA ILE A 268 -13.46 -22.18 -35.48
C ILE A 268 -12.53 -22.09 -34.26
N ARG A 269 -11.21 -22.24 -34.45
CA ARG A 269 -10.21 -21.95 -33.40
C ARG A 269 -10.22 -20.49 -32.95
N SER A 270 -10.71 -19.56 -33.77
CA SER A 270 -10.87 -18.16 -33.37
C SER A 270 -12.17 -17.97 -32.58
N CYS A 271 -12.18 -18.41 -31.32
CA CYS A 271 -13.37 -18.41 -30.47
C CYS A 271 -14.06 -17.03 -30.41
N THR A 272 -13.25 -15.96 -30.34
CA THR A 272 -13.74 -14.57 -30.27
C THR A 272 -14.27 -14.02 -31.60
N GLY A 273 -14.20 -14.78 -32.69
CA GLY A 273 -14.90 -14.47 -33.95
C GLY A 273 -16.41 -14.59 -33.82
N CYS A 274 -16.89 -15.57 -33.04
CA CYS A 274 -18.31 -15.79 -32.76
C CYS A 274 -18.69 -15.32 -31.36
N HIS A 275 -17.89 -15.68 -30.35
CA HIS A 275 -18.11 -15.33 -28.94
C HIS A 275 -17.48 -13.97 -28.65
N VAL A 276 -18.10 -12.88 -29.06
CA VAL A 276 -17.51 -11.54 -28.93
C VAL A 276 -17.74 -10.90 -27.55
N LYS A 277 -18.78 -11.33 -26.82
CA LYS A 277 -19.16 -10.78 -25.51
C LYS A 277 -18.55 -11.56 -24.35
N ILE A 278 -17.26 -11.93 -24.47
CA ILE A 278 -16.53 -12.77 -23.49
C ILE A 278 -16.43 -12.17 -22.08
N HIS A 279 -16.78 -10.90 -21.90
CA HIS A 279 -16.81 -10.24 -20.60
C HIS A 279 -18.21 -10.22 -19.95
N GLY A 280 -19.20 -10.83 -20.60
CA GLY A 280 -20.60 -10.80 -20.19
C GLY A 280 -21.51 -10.22 -21.28
N SER A 281 -22.74 -10.72 -21.31
CA SER A 281 -23.76 -10.36 -22.29
C SER A 281 -25.11 -10.12 -21.61
N HIS A 282 -25.91 -9.20 -22.15
CA HIS A 282 -27.30 -9.04 -21.73
C HIS A 282 -28.29 -9.78 -22.64
N VAL A 283 -27.81 -10.32 -23.76
CA VAL A 283 -28.67 -10.82 -24.85
C VAL A 283 -28.51 -12.31 -25.10
N ASN A 284 -27.34 -12.89 -24.81
CA ASN A 284 -27.05 -14.28 -25.16
C ASN A 284 -26.18 -14.99 -24.11
N ARG A 285 -26.67 -16.15 -23.64
CA ARG A 285 -25.97 -17.01 -22.65
C ARG A 285 -24.64 -17.56 -23.15
N THR A 286 -24.49 -17.80 -24.45
CA THR A 286 -23.25 -18.28 -25.05
C THR A 286 -22.31 -17.14 -25.45
N LEU A 287 -22.56 -15.90 -25.02
CA LEU A 287 -21.67 -14.75 -25.21
C LEU A 287 -21.41 -14.40 -26.69
N LEU A 288 -22.35 -14.74 -27.56
CA LEU A 288 -22.40 -14.27 -28.95
C LEU A 288 -22.70 -12.77 -29.01
N ARG A 289 -22.63 -12.20 -30.23
CA ARG A 289 -23.02 -10.81 -30.50
C ARG A 289 -24.40 -10.47 -29.95
#